data_AF-A0A327V120-F1
#
_entry.id   AF-A0A327V120-F1
#
_cell.length_a   1.000
_cell.length_b   1.000
_cell.length_c   1.000
_cell.angle_alpha   90.00
_cell.angle_beta   90.00
_cell.angle_gamma   90.00
#
_symmetry.space_group_name_H-M   'P 1'
#
loop_
_entity.id
_entity.type
_entity.pdbx_description
1 polymer ?
#
loop_
_entity_poly.entity_id
_entity_poly.type
_entity_poly.pdbx_seq_one_letter_code
_entity_poly.pdbx_strand_id
1 'polypeptide(L)'
;MAAEREHEHVRVAVIGSGFGGLGAAVRLRRAGVTDFVVLERREAVGGTWHDNTYPGCACDVPSHLYSFSFAPNPDWPRTFSGQEHIRAYLENVADTFGLRPHIRFNSEVELMSWDPEELHWTITTGQGAQLTADFVVNATGPLSDAKIPDIPGLESFGGKVFHTAQWDHDYDLSGKRVAVIGTGASAIQVVPAIQPRVERLTLFQRTPAWVMPRADREIGTLERKVHAKLPVTRYLRRQILWGIRELQVSAFAKHPKMLGLIENLATSHMKRAVKDPEMRRKLTPDYRIGCKRILLSNDYYPALAKPNTELVASGLKEVRGNTLVAADGTEAEVDAIVFGTGFHVTDMPIAHRVKGADGMTLAESWADGMEALRGCSASGFPNLMTVIGPNTGLGNSSMILIIEAQLNYMVDYVKKLETLGGPSGKAALDARPEAVRAWNDHVQDRMRRSVWNTGCDSWYLDANGRNTTVWPGTTSEFRRVTKEVRLEEYEVRRSSRAGAGVNGQAGQGASGRAARATAPGTAGRGAATAAFHTAEDA
;
A
#
# COMPACT_ATOMS: atom_id res chain seq x y z
N MET A 1 -12.89 35.46 21.27
CA MET A 1 -12.19 34.49 22.15
C MET A 1 -11.85 33.30 21.29
N ALA A 2 -10.60 33.23 20.82
CA ALA A 2 -10.11 32.07 20.09
C ALA A 2 -10.08 30.89 21.07
N ALA A 3 -10.81 29.82 20.77
CA ALA A 3 -10.68 28.58 21.51
C ALA A 3 -9.19 28.19 21.49
N GLU A 4 -8.59 28.04 22.67
CA GLU A 4 -7.32 27.34 22.82
C GLU A 4 -7.47 26.00 22.09
N ARG A 5 -6.89 25.89 20.90
CA ARG A 5 -6.81 24.61 20.19
C ARG A 5 -5.82 23.79 20.99
N GLU A 6 -6.34 22.89 21.82
CA GLU A 6 -5.53 21.95 22.60
C GLU A 6 -4.65 21.17 21.61
N HIS A 7 -3.35 21.43 21.63
CA HIS A 7 -2.38 20.68 20.82
C HIS A 7 -2.31 19.27 21.39
N GLU A 8 -2.92 18.32 20.69
CA GLU A 8 -2.86 16.92 21.10
C GLU A 8 -1.50 16.32 20.72
N HIS A 9 -0.90 15.59 21.65
CA HIS A 9 0.31 14.83 21.41
C HIS A 9 0.00 13.34 21.60
N VAL A 10 0.45 12.52 20.66
CA VAL A 10 0.34 11.06 20.72
C VAL A 10 1.70 10.44 20.46
N ARG A 11 1.94 9.25 21.01
CA ARG A 11 3.18 8.57 20.74
C ARG A 11 3.33 8.06 19.30
N VAL A 12 2.25 7.57 18.69
CA VAL A 12 2.26 7.11 17.30
C VAL A 12 1.08 7.68 16.51
N ALA A 13 1.35 8.29 15.36
CA ALA A 13 0.33 8.61 14.36
C ALA A 13 0.41 7.64 13.18
N VAL A 14 -0.71 7.03 12.82
CA VAL A 14 -0.84 6.14 11.67
C VAL A 14 -1.69 6.84 10.61
N ILE A 15 -1.18 6.98 9.38
CA ILE A 15 -1.90 7.66 8.31
C ILE A 15 -2.55 6.64 7.38
N GLY A 16 -3.88 6.62 7.33
CA GLY A 16 -4.71 5.70 6.54
C GLY A 16 -5.21 4.48 7.32
N SER A 17 -6.41 4.00 6.97
CA SER A 17 -7.10 2.88 7.63
C SER A 17 -7.35 1.68 6.70
N GLY A 18 -6.46 1.47 5.72
CA GLY A 18 -6.39 0.23 4.94
C GLY A 18 -5.72 -0.92 5.70
N PHE A 19 -5.32 -1.99 4.99
CA PHE A 19 -4.57 -3.11 5.57
C PHE A 19 -3.31 -2.68 6.33
N GLY A 20 -2.56 -1.69 5.81
CA GLY A 20 -1.36 -1.17 6.47
C GLY A 20 -1.68 -0.55 7.83
N GLY A 21 -2.62 0.40 7.87
CA GLY A 21 -2.94 1.14 9.08
C GLY A 21 -3.72 0.35 10.12
N LEU A 22 -4.71 -0.45 9.71
CA LEU A 22 -5.42 -1.34 10.64
C LEU A 22 -4.46 -2.38 11.22
N GLY A 23 -3.58 -2.94 10.39
CA GLY A 23 -2.55 -3.86 10.86
C GLY A 23 -1.59 -3.18 11.86
N ALA A 24 -1.17 -1.94 11.60
CA ALA A 24 -0.34 -1.17 12.50
C ALA A 24 -1.02 -0.95 13.85
N ALA A 25 -2.28 -0.51 13.85
CA ALA A 25 -3.07 -0.30 15.06
C ALA A 25 -3.22 -1.59 15.90
N VAL A 26 -3.52 -2.74 15.27
CA VAL A 26 -3.55 -4.03 15.99
C VAL A 26 -2.19 -4.37 16.61
N ARG A 27 -1.10 -4.16 15.87
CA ARG A 27 0.25 -4.48 16.33
C ARG A 27 0.73 -3.56 17.45
N LEU A 28 0.42 -2.27 17.39
CA LEU A 28 0.68 -1.31 18.46
C LEU A 28 -0.05 -1.72 19.74
N ARG A 29 -1.36 -2.00 19.66
CA ARG A 29 -2.14 -2.47 20.82
C ARG A 29 -1.58 -3.75 21.43
N ARG A 30 -1.24 -4.74 20.59
CA ARG A 30 -0.62 -6.01 21.07
C ARG A 30 0.75 -5.80 21.71
N ALA A 31 1.47 -4.76 21.32
CA ALA A 31 2.73 -4.36 21.93
C ALA A 31 2.57 -3.51 23.20
N GLY A 32 1.33 -3.22 23.62
CA GLY A 32 1.04 -2.37 24.79
C GLY A 32 1.03 -0.87 24.50
N VAL A 33 1.22 -0.46 23.25
CA VAL A 33 1.15 0.95 22.84
C VAL A 33 -0.32 1.29 22.59
N THR A 34 -0.91 2.08 23.49
CA THR A 34 -2.32 2.51 23.44
C THR A 34 -2.48 3.99 23.11
N ASP A 35 -1.42 4.77 23.32
CA ASP A 35 -1.34 6.17 22.93
C ASP A 35 -0.98 6.30 21.44
N PHE A 36 -1.99 6.11 20.58
CA PHE A 36 -1.86 6.29 19.15
C PHE A 36 -3.17 6.74 18.52
N VAL A 37 -3.06 7.38 17.37
CA VAL A 37 -4.18 7.79 16.52
C VAL A 37 -4.02 7.25 15.11
N VAL A 38 -5.12 6.88 14.47
CA VAL A 38 -5.20 6.58 13.04
C VAL A 38 -5.97 7.71 12.36
N LEU A 39 -5.36 8.39 11.41
CA LEU A 39 -5.97 9.47 10.64
C LEU A 39 -6.44 8.93 9.29
N GLU A 40 -7.74 8.99 9.03
CA GLU A 40 -8.36 8.51 7.79
C GLU A 40 -9.04 9.67 7.07
N ARG A 41 -8.74 9.84 5.78
CA ARG A 41 -9.34 10.91 4.95
C ARG A 41 -10.83 10.66 4.68
N ARG A 42 -11.24 9.40 4.66
CA ARG A 42 -12.63 8.97 4.41
C ARG A 42 -13.47 8.88 5.68
N GLU A 43 -14.74 8.67 5.47
CA GLU A 43 -15.78 8.49 6.48
C GLU A 43 -15.81 7.09 7.11
N ALA A 44 -15.11 6.12 6.50
CA ALA A 44 -15.09 4.73 6.96
C ALA A 44 -13.75 4.04 6.66
N VAL A 45 -13.55 2.88 7.30
CA VAL A 45 -12.35 2.05 7.12
C VAL A 45 -12.38 1.28 5.80
N GLY A 46 -11.20 0.88 5.32
CA GLY A 46 -11.07 -0.07 4.21
C GLY A 46 -10.01 0.30 3.18
N GLY A 47 -9.58 1.56 3.13
CA GLY A 47 -8.58 2.04 2.17
C GLY A 47 -8.99 1.75 0.72
N THR A 48 -8.16 1.01 -0.02
CA THR A 48 -8.48 0.58 -1.41
C THR A 48 -9.86 -0.04 -1.54
N TRP A 49 -10.27 -0.87 -0.57
CA TRP A 49 -11.56 -1.57 -0.59
C TRP A 49 -12.71 -0.71 -0.08
N HIS A 50 -12.45 0.50 0.41
CA HIS A 50 -13.47 1.51 0.61
C HIS A 50 -13.71 2.30 -0.69
N ASP A 51 -12.63 2.81 -1.29
CA ASP A 51 -12.70 3.77 -2.41
C ASP A 51 -13.07 3.10 -3.75
N ASN A 52 -12.59 1.88 -4.02
CA ASN A 52 -12.81 1.23 -5.32
C ASN A 52 -14.09 0.39 -5.31
N THR A 53 -15.21 0.97 -5.73
CA THR A 53 -16.54 0.32 -5.70
C THR A 53 -17.11 0.04 -7.09
N TYR A 54 -16.28 0.10 -8.14
CA TYR A 54 -16.71 -0.15 -9.51
C TYR A 54 -17.25 -1.59 -9.72
N PRO A 55 -18.17 -1.81 -10.67
CA PRO A 55 -18.72 -3.13 -10.98
C PRO A 55 -17.64 -4.16 -11.32
N GLY A 56 -17.68 -5.30 -10.65
CA GLY A 56 -16.72 -6.39 -10.84
C GLY A 56 -15.42 -6.25 -10.06
N CYS A 57 -15.27 -5.22 -9.21
CA CYS A 57 -14.08 -5.03 -8.38
C CYS A 57 -13.82 -6.25 -7.48
N ALA A 58 -12.68 -6.92 -7.68
CA ALA A 58 -12.33 -8.12 -6.95
C ALA A 58 -10.82 -8.27 -6.78
N CYS A 59 -10.40 -9.03 -5.76
CA CYS A 59 -9.00 -9.33 -5.56
C CYS A 59 -8.48 -10.37 -6.55
N ASP A 60 -7.22 -10.23 -6.97
CA ASP A 60 -6.50 -11.18 -7.81
C ASP A 60 -5.63 -12.18 -6.99
N VAL A 61 -5.72 -12.10 -5.66
CA VAL A 61 -5.08 -13.01 -4.72
C VAL A 61 -6.16 -13.86 -4.02
N PRO A 62 -5.93 -15.18 -3.84
CA PRO A 62 -6.88 -16.03 -3.14
C PRO A 62 -7.22 -15.51 -1.72
N SER A 63 -8.50 -15.42 -1.37
CA SER A 63 -8.99 -14.71 -0.17
C SER A 63 -8.39 -15.22 1.16
N HIS A 64 -8.13 -16.53 1.27
CA HIS A 64 -7.46 -17.11 2.45
C HIS A 64 -6.00 -16.66 2.62
N LEU A 65 -5.34 -16.21 1.54
CA LEU A 65 -4.01 -15.59 1.58
C LEU A 65 -4.10 -14.06 1.61
N TYR A 66 -5.17 -13.48 1.05
CA TYR A 66 -5.47 -12.06 1.09
C TYR A 66 -6.28 -11.67 2.36
N SER A 67 -5.72 -12.04 3.52
CA SER A 67 -6.22 -11.68 4.85
C SER A 67 -5.06 -11.64 5.84
N PHE A 68 -5.24 -10.96 6.97
CA PHE A 68 -4.26 -10.98 8.05
C PHE A 68 -4.09 -12.40 8.60
N SER A 69 -2.84 -12.80 8.85
CA SER A 69 -2.51 -14.08 9.46
C SER A 69 -3.07 -14.20 10.88
N PHE A 70 -3.18 -13.08 11.59
CA PHE A 70 -3.71 -13.00 12.95
C PHE A 70 -5.24 -12.84 13.02
N ALA A 71 -5.92 -12.72 11.88
CA ALA A 71 -7.37 -12.59 11.81
C ALA A 71 -7.93 -13.34 10.57
N PRO A 72 -7.79 -14.69 10.52
CA PRO A 72 -8.23 -15.46 9.37
C PRO A 72 -9.76 -15.56 9.30
N ASN A 73 -10.33 -15.22 8.14
CA ASN A 73 -11.78 -15.27 7.91
C ASN A 73 -12.22 -16.64 7.35
N PRO A 74 -13.09 -17.41 8.04
CA PRO A 74 -13.63 -18.68 7.54
C PRO A 74 -14.76 -18.51 6.51
N ASP A 75 -15.38 -17.33 6.46
CA ASP A 75 -16.62 -17.08 5.74
C ASP A 75 -16.41 -16.49 4.34
N TRP A 76 -15.21 -16.61 3.79
CA TRP A 76 -14.94 -16.18 2.41
C TRP A 76 -15.93 -16.87 1.45
N PRO A 77 -16.68 -16.10 0.63
CA PRO A 77 -17.69 -16.67 -0.25
C PRO A 77 -17.08 -17.26 -1.51
N ARG A 78 -15.91 -16.76 -1.95
CA ARG A 78 -15.23 -17.18 -3.18
C ARG A 78 -13.74 -17.30 -2.98
N THR A 79 -13.08 -18.03 -3.88
CA THR A 79 -11.63 -18.13 -3.90
C THR A 79 -11.00 -16.77 -4.16
N PHE A 80 -11.58 -15.96 -5.06
CA PHE A 80 -11.21 -14.56 -5.31
C PHE A 80 -12.42 -13.67 -5.01
N SER A 81 -12.50 -13.19 -3.77
CA SER A 81 -13.66 -12.42 -3.30
C SER A 81 -13.72 -11.01 -3.89
N GLY A 82 -14.95 -10.53 -4.09
CA GLY A 82 -15.28 -9.16 -4.48
C GLY A 82 -14.95 -8.14 -3.39
N GLN A 83 -14.94 -6.87 -3.79
CA GLN A 83 -14.59 -5.75 -2.92
C GLN A 83 -15.46 -5.68 -1.67
N GLU A 84 -16.77 -5.89 -1.78
CA GLU A 84 -17.74 -5.81 -0.69
C GLU A 84 -17.39 -6.75 0.46
N HIS A 85 -16.92 -7.96 0.15
CA HIS A 85 -16.53 -8.96 1.14
C HIS A 85 -15.21 -8.61 1.82
N ILE A 86 -14.28 -7.99 1.09
CA ILE A 86 -12.98 -7.60 1.65
C ILE A 86 -13.13 -6.34 2.51
N ARG A 87 -13.99 -5.40 2.11
CA ARG A 87 -14.38 -4.25 2.92
C ARG A 87 -15.01 -4.70 4.24
N ALA A 88 -16.02 -5.57 4.17
CA ALA A 88 -16.67 -6.12 5.37
C ALA A 88 -15.68 -6.85 6.28
N TYR A 89 -14.71 -7.56 5.71
CA TYR A 89 -13.63 -8.18 6.48
C TYR A 89 -12.78 -7.15 7.25
N LEU A 90 -12.38 -6.04 6.62
CA LEU A 90 -11.60 -4.99 7.28
C LEU A 90 -12.41 -4.25 8.35
N GLU A 91 -13.69 -3.98 8.10
CA GLU A 91 -14.62 -3.44 9.09
C GLU A 91 -14.73 -4.38 10.31
N ASN A 92 -14.90 -5.68 10.09
CA ASN A 92 -14.93 -6.67 11.17
C ASN A 92 -13.61 -6.75 11.94
N VAL A 93 -12.46 -6.59 11.28
CA VAL A 93 -11.15 -6.51 11.95
C VAL A 93 -11.07 -5.28 12.83
N ALA A 94 -11.49 -4.11 12.35
CA ALA A 94 -11.53 -2.89 13.16
C ALA A 94 -12.36 -3.08 14.45
N ASP A 95 -13.43 -3.87 14.37
CA ASP A 95 -14.39 -4.07 15.47
C ASP A 95 -13.90 -5.11 16.46
N THR A 96 -13.45 -6.25 15.93
CA THR A 96 -12.91 -7.35 16.73
C THR A 96 -11.73 -6.90 17.59
N PHE A 97 -10.90 -6.00 17.05
CA PHE A 97 -9.75 -5.45 17.78
C PHE A 97 -10.04 -4.09 18.43
N GLY A 98 -11.30 -3.64 18.48
CA GLY A 98 -11.73 -2.41 19.15
C GLY A 98 -10.92 -1.18 18.73
N LEU A 99 -10.70 -1.00 17.43
CA LEU A 99 -9.84 0.06 16.89
C LEU A 99 -10.58 1.37 16.65
N ARG A 100 -11.91 1.35 16.46
CA ARG A 100 -12.70 2.55 16.13
C ARG A 100 -12.44 3.78 17.02
N PRO A 101 -12.29 3.65 18.36
CA PRO A 101 -11.98 4.81 19.22
C PRO A 101 -10.64 5.49 18.92
N HIS A 102 -9.72 4.81 18.25
CA HIS A 102 -8.42 5.35 17.84
C HIS A 102 -8.43 5.94 16.42
N ILE A 103 -9.54 5.82 15.67
CA ILE A 103 -9.61 6.26 14.28
C ILE A 103 -10.35 7.59 14.20
N ARG A 104 -9.71 8.57 13.58
CA ARG A 104 -10.32 9.85 13.19
C ARG A 104 -10.62 9.85 11.71
N PHE A 105 -11.90 9.75 11.41
CA PHE A 105 -12.41 9.85 10.04
C PHE A 105 -12.45 11.31 9.59
N ASN A 106 -12.58 11.52 8.27
CA ASN A 106 -12.62 12.84 7.64
C ASN A 106 -11.44 13.75 8.05
N SER A 107 -10.29 13.13 8.32
CA SER A 107 -9.07 13.76 8.84
C SER A 107 -7.93 13.57 7.85
N GLU A 108 -8.07 14.17 6.66
CA GLU A 108 -7.02 14.16 5.66
C GLU A 108 -5.79 14.90 6.18
N VAL A 109 -4.62 14.26 6.10
CA VAL A 109 -3.33 14.90 6.43
C VAL A 109 -2.88 15.77 5.26
N GLU A 110 -2.75 17.07 5.52
CA GLU A 110 -2.33 18.07 4.54
C GLU A 110 -0.84 18.39 4.61
N LEU A 111 -0.25 18.30 5.82
CA LEU A 111 1.17 18.56 6.04
C LEU A 111 1.67 17.79 7.27
N MET A 112 2.85 17.20 7.15
CA MET A 112 3.66 16.67 8.26
C MET A 112 5.04 17.31 8.20
N SER A 113 5.50 17.90 9.29
CA SER A 113 6.81 18.54 9.38
C SER A 113 7.58 18.03 10.60
N TRP A 114 8.83 17.63 10.41
CA TRP A 114 9.70 17.23 11.50
C TRP A 114 10.20 18.44 12.30
N ASP A 115 10.12 18.37 13.62
CA ASP A 115 10.76 19.32 14.53
C ASP A 115 12.08 18.73 15.06
N PRO A 116 13.25 19.30 14.69
CA PRO A 116 14.54 18.79 15.12
C PRO A 116 14.89 19.10 16.59
N GLU A 117 14.23 20.09 17.21
CA GLU A 117 14.47 20.45 18.62
C GLU A 117 13.63 19.58 19.56
N GLU A 118 12.35 19.40 19.21
CA GLU A 118 11.38 18.65 19.99
C GLU A 118 11.36 17.15 19.69
N LEU A 119 12.00 16.72 18.59
CA LEU A 119 12.11 15.34 18.11
C LEU A 119 10.75 14.65 17.88
N HIS A 120 9.81 15.38 17.29
CA HIS A 120 8.50 14.84 16.90
C HIS A 120 8.04 15.40 15.55
N TRP A 121 6.99 14.81 15.01
CA TRP A 121 6.28 15.30 13.83
C TRP A 121 5.15 16.21 14.24
N THR A 122 5.04 17.38 13.61
CA THR A 122 3.81 18.20 13.63
C THR A 122 2.95 17.83 12.44
N ILE A 123 1.67 17.49 12.68
CA ILE A 123 0.74 16.98 11.67
C ILE A 123 -0.46 17.93 11.60
N THR A 124 -0.70 18.47 10.41
CA THR A 124 -1.86 19.33 10.10
C THR A 124 -2.85 18.55 9.25
N THR A 125 -4.12 18.62 9.64
CA THR A 125 -5.24 17.98 8.92
C THR A 125 -6.18 19.03 8.31
N GLY A 126 -7.00 18.65 7.32
CA GLY A 126 -7.87 19.54 6.52
C GLY A 126 -8.96 20.31 7.26
N GLN A 127 -9.00 20.23 8.58
CA GLN A 127 -9.85 21.06 9.46
C GLN A 127 -9.02 22.11 10.24
N GLY A 128 -7.73 22.23 9.92
CA GLY A 128 -6.75 23.04 10.65
C GLY A 128 -6.41 22.49 12.05
N ALA A 129 -6.86 21.28 12.39
CA ALA A 129 -6.47 20.62 13.62
C ALA A 129 -4.98 20.21 13.52
N GLN A 130 -4.24 20.54 14.56
CA GLN A 130 -2.83 20.20 14.71
C GLN A 130 -2.68 19.16 15.82
N LEU A 131 -1.92 18.12 15.51
CA LEU A 131 -1.47 17.14 16.49
C LEU A 131 0.00 16.88 16.28
N THR A 132 0.67 16.38 17.33
CA THR A 132 2.08 16.02 17.26
C THR A 132 2.27 14.54 17.54
N ALA A 133 3.28 13.93 16.92
CA ALA A 133 3.58 12.51 17.13
C ALA A 133 5.07 12.21 17.18
N ASP A 134 5.51 11.40 18.15
CA ASP A 134 6.91 10.98 18.25
C ASP A 134 7.33 10.12 17.05
N PHE A 135 6.40 9.27 16.56
CA PHE A 135 6.60 8.36 15.45
C PHE A 135 5.42 8.36 14.49
N VAL A 136 5.70 8.35 13.19
CA VAL A 136 4.67 8.35 12.14
C VAL A 136 4.77 7.09 11.29
N VAL A 137 3.65 6.40 11.14
CA VAL A 137 3.47 5.29 10.21
C VAL A 137 2.64 5.76 9.02
N ASN A 138 3.30 6.05 7.91
CA ASN A 138 2.65 6.38 6.65
C ASN A 138 2.11 5.10 5.99
N ALA A 139 0.81 4.84 6.13
CA ALA A 139 0.11 3.67 5.58
C ALA A 139 -0.96 4.06 4.55
N THR A 140 -0.73 5.17 3.83
CA THR A 140 -1.63 5.72 2.80
C THR A 140 -1.80 4.79 1.59
N GLY A 141 -0.83 3.90 1.37
CA GLY A 141 -0.85 2.90 0.30
C GLY A 141 -0.55 3.49 -1.08
N PRO A 142 0.20 2.78 -1.94
CA PRO A 142 0.71 3.33 -3.20
C PRO A 142 -0.33 3.43 -4.33
N LEU A 143 -1.57 3.00 -4.09
CA LEU A 143 -2.64 2.91 -5.11
C LEU A 143 -3.93 3.57 -4.58
N SER A 144 -3.81 4.80 -4.08
CA SER A 144 -4.86 5.54 -3.39
C SER A 144 -5.34 6.78 -4.16
N ASP A 145 -4.46 7.41 -4.94
CA ASP A 145 -4.78 8.62 -5.71
C ASP A 145 -4.86 8.34 -7.20
N ALA A 146 -6.06 8.54 -7.75
CA ALA A 146 -6.40 8.25 -9.14
C ALA A 146 -5.59 9.12 -10.11
N LYS A 147 -5.03 8.51 -11.16
CA LYS A 147 -4.33 9.23 -12.22
C LYS A 147 -5.27 9.52 -13.36
N ILE A 148 -5.84 10.72 -13.37
CA ILE A 148 -6.65 11.22 -14.49
C ILE A 148 -5.69 11.82 -15.52
N PRO A 149 -5.63 11.31 -16.75
CA PRO A 149 -4.78 11.87 -17.79
C PRO A 149 -5.28 13.27 -18.20
N ASP A 150 -4.34 14.18 -18.43
CA ASP A 150 -4.63 15.47 -19.06
C ASP A 150 -4.94 15.22 -20.55
N ILE A 151 -6.20 15.38 -20.94
CA ILE A 151 -6.70 15.11 -22.30
C ILE A 151 -7.34 16.40 -22.83
N PRO A 152 -6.82 16.96 -23.94
CA PRO A 152 -7.42 18.14 -24.57
C PRO A 152 -8.91 17.95 -24.88
N GLY A 153 -9.73 18.92 -24.46
CA GLY A 153 -11.16 18.97 -24.75
C GLY A 153 -12.02 18.12 -23.81
N LEU A 154 -11.43 17.39 -22.86
CA LEU A 154 -12.17 16.58 -21.88
C LEU A 154 -13.12 17.44 -21.03
N GLU A 155 -12.72 18.66 -20.70
CA GLU A 155 -13.52 19.66 -19.97
C GLU A 155 -14.78 20.10 -20.71
N SER A 156 -14.81 19.93 -22.04
CA SER A 156 -15.95 20.27 -22.89
C SER A 156 -16.90 19.09 -23.15
N PHE A 157 -16.56 17.89 -22.68
CA PHE A 157 -17.37 16.70 -22.86
C PHE A 157 -18.72 16.84 -22.15
N GLY A 158 -19.83 16.72 -22.89
CA GLY A 158 -21.18 16.92 -22.35
C GLY A 158 -21.73 15.72 -21.57
N GLY A 159 -21.05 14.57 -21.64
CA GLY A 159 -21.44 13.33 -20.97
C GLY A 159 -20.83 13.16 -19.57
N LYS A 160 -20.91 11.94 -19.03
CA LYS A 160 -20.32 11.63 -17.71
C LYS A 160 -18.89 11.12 -17.82
N VAL A 161 -18.06 11.58 -16.89
CA VAL A 161 -16.66 11.17 -16.77
C VAL A 161 -16.42 10.72 -15.34
N PHE A 162 -15.90 9.51 -15.16
CA PHE A 162 -15.44 9.06 -13.84
C PHE A 162 -14.24 8.12 -13.96
N HIS A 163 -13.38 8.17 -12.95
CA HIS A 163 -12.30 7.21 -12.78
C HIS A 163 -12.81 5.98 -12.03
N THR A 164 -12.27 4.79 -12.30
CA THR A 164 -12.69 3.55 -11.63
C THR A 164 -12.65 3.63 -10.09
N ALA A 165 -11.67 4.35 -9.53
CA ALA A 165 -11.54 4.60 -8.09
C ALA A 165 -12.53 5.62 -7.49
N GLN A 166 -13.36 6.26 -8.32
CA GLN A 166 -14.35 7.27 -7.94
C GLN A 166 -15.64 7.00 -8.73
N TRP A 167 -16.15 5.78 -8.59
CA TRP A 167 -17.29 5.31 -9.37
C TRP A 167 -18.59 6.04 -8.96
N ASP A 168 -19.32 6.57 -9.94
CA ASP A 168 -20.64 7.17 -9.74
C ASP A 168 -21.71 6.08 -9.82
N HIS A 169 -22.31 5.75 -8.68
CA HIS A 169 -23.35 4.71 -8.58
C HIS A 169 -24.74 5.20 -9.02
N ASP A 170 -24.94 6.51 -9.10
CA ASP A 170 -26.23 7.11 -9.45
C ASP A 170 -26.41 7.22 -10.98
N TYR A 171 -25.34 7.01 -11.76
CA TYR A 171 -25.37 7.08 -13.21
C TYR A 171 -25.63 5.71 -13.86
N ASP A 172 -26.82 5.52 -14.44
CA ASP A 172 -27.15 4.30 -15.17
C ASP A 172 -26.51 4.27 -16.57
N LEU A 173 -25.66 3.27 -16.79
CA LEU A 173 -25.00 3.00 -18.07
C LEU A 173 -25.86 2.20 -19.05
N SER A 174 -27.05 1.75 -18.63
CA SER A 174 -27.91 0.90 -19.46
C SER A 174 -28.34 1.63 -20.74
N GLY A 175 -28.12 1.00 -21.89
CA GLY A 175 -28.42 1.60 -23.20
C GLY A 175 -27.57 2.83 -23.57
N LYS A 176 -26.42 3.04 -22.91
CA LYS A 176 -25.47 4.12 -23.26
C LYS A 176 -24.33 3.62 -24.14
N ARG A 177 -23.73 4.53 -24.88
CA ARG A 177 -22.43 4.34 -25.54
C ARG A 177 -21.33 4.72 -24.56
N VAL A 178 -20.48 3.77 -24.19
CA VAL A 178 -19.50 3.96 -23.11
C VAL A 178 -18.09 3.70 -23.61
N ALA A 179 -17.19 4.66 -23.41
CA ALA A 179 -15.76 4.46 -23.61
C ALA A 179 -15.09 4.01 -22.31
N VAL A 180 -14.23 2.99 -22.39
CA VAL A 180 -13.29 2.63 -21.33
C VAL A 180 -11.88 2.95 -21.80
N ILE A 181 -11.16 3.76 -21.03
CA ILE A 181 -9.79 4.19 -21.36
C ILE A 181 -8.79 3.45 -20.48
N GLY A 182 -7.91 2.66 -21.10
CA GLY A 182 -6.92 1.85 -20.41
C GLY A 182 -7.34 0.40 -20.25
N THR A 183 -6.34 -0.49 -20.12
CA THR A 183 -6.49 -1.95 -20.11
C THR A 183 -5.79 -2.59 -18.91
N GLY A 184 -5.68 -1.84 -17.82
CA GLY A 184 -5.12 -2.32 -16.55
C GLY A 184 -6.07 -3.24 -15.78
N ALA A 185 -5.70 -3.52 -14.53
CA ALA A 185 -6.45 -4.43 -13.65
C ALA A 185 -7.92 -3.99 -13.43
N SER A 186 -8.18 -2.68 -13.29
CA SER A 186 -9.57 -2.19 -13.16
C SER A 186 -10.38 -2.40 -14.43
N ALA A 187 -9.79 -2.11 -15.60
CA ALA A 187 -10.50 -2.22 -16.87
C ALA A 187 -10.90 -3.66 -17.21
N ILE A 188 -10.03 -4.65 -16.95
CA ILE A 188 -10.37 -6.06 -17.20
C ILE A 188 -11.52 -6.59 -16.33
N GLN A 189 -11.88 -5.87 -15.27
CA GLN A 189 -12.99 -6.17 -14.37
C GLN A 189 -14.24 -5.37 -14.75
N VAL A 190 -14.09 -4.06 -15.02
CA VAL A 190 -15.19 -3.18 -15.42
C VAL A 190 -15.79 -3.59 -16.76
N VAL A 191 -14.95 -3.82 -17.78
CA VAL A 191 -15.41 -4.13 -19.15
C VAL A 191 -16.41 -5.30 -19.17
N PRO A 192 -16.08 -6.49 -18.63
CA PRO A 192 -17.05 -7.59 -18.61
C PRO A 192 -18.27 -7.33 -17.72
N ALA A 193 -18.16 -6.49 -16.69
CA ALA A 193 -19.27 -6.16 -15.81
C ALA A 193 -20.30 -5.21 -16.45
N ILE A 194 -19.86 -4.28 -17.30
CA ILE A 194 -20.75 -3.28 -17.93
C ILE A 194 -21.15 -3.64 -19.37
N GLN A 195 -20.33 -4.41 -20.09
CA GLN A 195 -20.57 -4.79 -21.51
C GLN A 195 -21.99 -5.32 -21.77
N PRO A 196 -22.60 -6.17 -20.90
CA PRO A 196 -23.95 -6.69 -21.14
C PRO A 196 -25.07 -5.64 -21.03
N ARG A 197 -24.80 -4.48 -20.42
CA ARG A 197 -25.80 -3.46 -20.08
C ARG A 197 -25.77 -2.25 -21.03
N VAL A 198 -24.58 -1.93 -21.53
CA VAL A 198 -24.35 -0.77 -22.42
C VAL A 198 -24.83 -1.07 -23.85
N GLU A 199 -25.27 -0.05 -24.56
CA GLU A 199 -25.62 -0.16 -25.99
C GLU A 199 -24.37 -0.49 -26.81
N ARG A 200 -23.28 0.26 -26.57
CA ARG A 200 -21.98 0.06 -27.21
C ARG A 200 -20.85 0.32 -26.23
N LEU A 201 -19.83 -0.53 -26.24
CA LEU A 201 -18.61 -0.37 -25.46
C LEU A 201 -17.43 -0.14 -26.41
N THR A 202 -16.72 0.97 -26.24
CA THR A 202 -15.47 1.25 -26.96
C THR A 202 -14.29 1.22 -26.00
N LEU A 203 -13.38 0.26 -26.17
CA LEU A 203 -12.19 0.13 -25.34
C LEU A 203 -10.98 0.73 -26.04
N PHE A 204 -10.40 1.78 -25.45
CA PHE A 204 -9.15 2.39 -25.91
C PHE A 204 -7.96 1.72 -25.23
N GLN A 205 -7.16 1.01 -26.02
CA GLN A 205 -6.03 0.23 -25.56
C GLN A 205 -4.73 0.79 -26.15
N ARG A 206 -3.93 1.45 -25.30
CA ARG A 206 -2.56 1.84 -25.67
C ARG A 206 -1.61 0.65 -25.75
N THR A 207 -1.65 -0.21 -24.73
CA THR A 207 -0.80 -1.41 -24.68
C THR A 207 -1.62 -2.58 -24.14
N PRO A 208 -1.71 -3.73 -24.84
CA PRO A 208 -2.41 -4.90 -24.32
C PRO A 208 -1.73 -5.50 -23.09
N ALA A 209 -2.53 -6.13 -22.23
CA ALA A 209 -2.07 -6.83 -21.04
C ALA A 209 -2.09 -8.35 -21.23
N TRP A 210 -1.12 -9.05 -20.63
CA TRP A 210 -1.20 -10.51 -20.51
C TRP A 210 -2.31 -10.89 -19.52
N VAL A 211 -3.35 -11.57 -20.01
CA VAL A 211 -4.48 -12.05 -19.19
C VAL A 211 -4.47 -13.58 -19.14
N MET A 212 -4.44 -14.12 -17.92
CA MET A 212 -4.52 -15.56 -17.65
C MET A 212 -5.90 -15.96 -17.13
N PRO A 213 -6.28 -17.24 -17.27
CA PRO A 213 -7.48 -17.75 -16.66
C PRO A 213 -7.42 -17.63 -15.13
N ARG A 214 -8.55 -17.27 -14.54
CA ARG A 214 -8.73 -17.17 -13.09
C ARG A 214 -9.40 -18.44 -12.58
N ALA A 215 -8.75 -19.18 -11.69
CA ALA A 215 -9.32 -20.36 -11.05
C ALA A 215 -10.30 -19.98 -9.92
N ASP A 216 -11.29 -19.14 -10.24
CA ASP A 216 -12.29 -18.68 -9.27
C ASP A 216 -13.43 -19.69 -9.14
N ARG A 217 -13.89 -19.87 -7.89
CA ARG A 217 -15.02 -20.70 -7.54
C ARG A 217 -15.66 -20.19 -6.25
N GLU A 218 -16.94 -20.48 -6.11
CA GLU A 218 -17.62 -20.36 -4.82
C GLU A 218 -17.05 -21.37 -3.82
N ILE A 219 -16.94 -20.93 -2.59
CA ILE A 219 -16.56 -21.76 -1.45
C ILE A 219 -17.86 -22.24 -0.83
N GLY A 220 -18.13 -23.54 -0.89
CA GLY A 220 -19.42 -24.10 -0.48
C GLY A 220 -19.70 -23.93 1.02
N THR A 221 -20.97 -23.97 1.41
CA THR A 221 -21.40 -23.83 2.81
C THR A 221 -20.75 -24.86 3.74
N LEU A 222 -20.55 -26.10 3.28
CA LEU A 222 -19.88 -27.14 4.06
C LEU A 222 -18.39 -26.81 4.28
N GLU A 223 -17.71 -26.33 3.23
CA GLU A 223 -16.30 -25.91 3.30
C GLU A 223 -16.13 -24.75 4.28
N ARG A 224 -16.99 -23.73 4.21
CA ARG A 224 -17.00 -22.62 5.19
C ARG A 224 -17.25 -23.11 6.62
N LYS A 225 -18.21 -24.03 6.83
CA LYS A 225 -18.48 -24.64 8.15
C LYS A 225 -17.26 -25.40 8.69
N VAL A 226 -16.54 -26.12 7.84
CA VAL A 226 -15.29 -26.80 8.22
C VAL A 226 -14.22 -25.78 8.60
N HIS A 227 -14.02 -24.74 7.82
CA HIS A 227 -13.08 -23.66 8.13
C HIS A 227 -13.42 -22.92 9.43
N ALA A 228 -14.71 -22.69 9.70
CA ALA A 228 -15.18 -22.09 10.94
C ALA A 228 -14.89 -22.98 12.17
N LYS A 229 -15.21 -24.27 12.09
CA LYS A 229 -15.07 -25.21 13.22
C LYS A 229 -13.63 -25.67 13.47
N LEU A 230 -12.80 -25.78 12.42
CA LEU A 230 -11.46 -26.35 12.50
C LEU A 230 -10.42 -25.32 12.03
N PRO A 231 -9.87 -24.48 12.92
CA PRO A 231 -8.89 -23.44 12.58
C PRO A 231 -7.66 -23.95 11.79
N VAL A 232 -7.21 -25.18 12.07
CA VAL A 232 -6.10 -25.82 11.35
C VAL A 232 -6.33 -25.89 9.84
N THR A 233 -7.57 -26.02 9.39
CA THR A 233 -7.89 -26.10 7.96
C THR A 233 -7.66 -24.76 7.26
N ARG A 234 -7.96 -23.63 7.93
CA ARG A 234 -7.67 -22.28 7.43
C ARG A 234 -6.16 -22.05 7.35
N TYR A 235 -5.44 -22.46 8.39
CA TYR A 235 -3.98 -22.39 8.42
C TYR A 235 -3.36 -23.18 7.26
N LEU A 236 -3.69 -24.47 7.12
CA LEU A 236 -3.18 -25.31 6.04
C LEU A 236 -3.52 -24.75 4.66
N ARG A 237 -4.76 -24.27 4.46
CA ARG A 237 -5.17 -23.64 3.20
C ARG A 237 -4.31 -22.43 2.88
N ARG A 238 -4.06 -21.57 3.87
CA ARG A 238 -3.18 -20.40 3.72
C ARG A 238 -1.74 -20.82 3.39
N GLN A 239 -1.18 -21.82 4.10
CA GLN A 239 0.18 -22.29 3.86
C GLN A 239 0.37 -22.90 2.47
N ILE A 240 -0.60 -23.69 1.99
CA ILE A 240 -0.59 -24.24 0.63
C ILE A 240 -0.60 -23.11 -0.41
N LEU A 241 -1.52 -22.15 -0.26
CA LEU A 241 -1.61 -21.00 -1.18
C LEU A 241 -0.33 -20.16 -1.17
N TRP A 242 0.23 -19.91 0.01
CA TRP A 242 1.49 -19.20 0.18
C TRP A 242 2.64 -19.95 -0.50
N GLY A 243 2.80 -21.25 -0.25
CA GLY A 243 3.86 -22.06 -0.86
C GLY A 243 3.81 -22.07 -2.39
N ILE A 244 2.60 -22.15 -2.97
CA ILE A 244 2.40 -22.02 -4.42
C ILE A 244 2.90 -20.66 -4.92
N ARG A 245 2.59 -19.56 -4.22
CA ARG A 245 3.02 -18.21 -4.64
C ARG A 245 4.52 -17.99 -4.45
N GLU A 246 5.13 -18.48 -3.37
CA GLU A 246 6.59 -18.40 -3.15
C GLU A 246 7.37 -19.14 -4.26
N LEU A 247 6.88 -20.32 -4.69
CA LEU A 247 7.46 -21.05 -5.83
C LEU A 247 7.32 -20.27 -7.14
N GLN A 248 6.18 -19.60 -7.36
CA GLN A 248 5.98 -18.74 -8.53
C GLN A 248 6.92 -17.54 -8.54
N VAL A 249 7.19 -16.88 -7.40
CA VAL A 249 8.19 -15.79 -7.33
C VAL A 249 9.54 -16.28 -7.84
N SER A 250 9.98 -17.46 -7.36
CA SER A 250 11.23 -18.07 -7.80
C SER A 250 11.24 -18.35 -9.31
N ALA A 251 10.10 -18.75 -9.89
CA ALA A 251 9.97 -18.94 -11.32
C ALA A 251 10.16 -17.63 -12.12
N PHE A 252 9.47 -16.56 -11.74
CA PHE A 252 9.55 -15.26 -12.42
C PHE A 252 10.88 -14.54 -12.23
N ALA A 253 11.48 -14.66 -11.03
CA ALA A 253 12.72 -13.97 -10.69
C ALA A 253 13.98 -14.72 -11.16
N LYS A 254 13.94 -16.06 -11.28
CA LYS A 254 15.16 -16.88 -11.50
C LYS A 254 15.12 -17.83 -12.69
N HIS A 255 13.95 -18.11 -13.28
CA HIS A 255 13.80 -19.18 -14.29
C HIS A 255 13.05 -18.73 -15.56
N PRO A 256 13.66 -17.88 -16.42
CA PRO A 256 13.01 -17.32 -17.61
C PRO A 256 12.51 -18.37 -18.62
N LYS A 257 13.08 -19.59 -18.62
CA LYS A 257 12.64 -20.69 -19.51
C LYS A 257 11.22 -21.17 -19.21
N MET A 258 10.72 -21.02 -17.98
CA MET A 258 9.33 -21.39 -17.65
C MET A 258 8.30 -20.37 -18.16
N LEU A 259 8.72 -19.16 -18.55
CA LEU A 259 7.83 -18.11 -19.03
C LEU A 259 7.14 -18.47 -20.35
N GLY A 260 7.80 -19.23 -21.23
CA GLY A 260 7.20 -19.66 -22.51
C GLY A 260 5.96 -20.54 -22.34
N LEU A 261 5.93 -21.39 -21.30
CA LEU A 261 4.74 -22.18 -20.98
C LEU A 261 3.58 -21.29 -20.52
N ILE A 262 3.87 -20.27 -19.73
CA ILE A 262 2.87 -19.31 -19.23
C ILE A 262 2.35 -18.45 -20.37
N GLU A 263 3.21 -18.00 -21.29
CA GLU A 263 2.82 -17.29 -22.53
C GLU A 263 1.90 -18.14 -23.39
N ASN A 264 2.22 -19.43 -23.55
CA ASN A 264 1.37 -20.35 -24.31
C ASN A 264 0.00 -20.53 -23.65
N LEU A 265 -0.06 -20.62 -22.32
CA LEU A 265 -1.32 -20.71 -21.58
C LEU A 265 -2.17 -19.43 -21.77
N ALA A 266 -1.56 -18.25 -21.60
CA ALA A 266 -2.25 -16.96 -21.79
C ALA A 266 -2.73 -16.77 -23.24
N THR A 267 -1.88 -17.12 -24.21
CA THR A 267 -2.21 -17.05 -25.63
C THR A 267 -3.34 -18.02 -25.98
N SER A 268 -3.32 -19.24 -25.44
CA SER A 268 -4.38 -20.23 -25.63
C SER A 268 -5.71 -19.76 -25.04
N HIS A 269 -5.68 -19.14 -23.86
CA HIS A 269 -6.84 -18.52 -23.22
C HIS A 269 -7.48 -17.44 -24.12
N MET A 270 -6.67 -16.51 -24.65
CA MET A 270 -7.13 -15.50 -25.60
C MET A 270 -7.72 -16.13 -26.87
N LYS A 271 -7.02 -17.07 -27.50
CA LYS A 271 -7.46 -17.74 -28.74
C LYS A 271 -8.76 -18.55 -28.56
N ARG A 272 -9.03 -19.03 -27.34
CA ARG A 272 -10.27 -19.74 -27.03
C ARG A 272 -11.48 -18.81 -27.10
N ALA A 273 -11.38 -17.60 -26.57
CA ALA A 273 -12.47 -16.63 -26.54
C ALA A 273 -12.58 -15.80 -27.83
N VAL A 274 -11.46 -15.26 -28.32
CA VAL A 274 -11.42 -14.40 -29.51
C VAL A 274 -11.10 -15.25 -30.74
N LYS A 275 -11.97 -15.24 -31.76
CA LYS A 275 -11.79 -16.01 -33.00
C LYS A 275 -11.16 -15.20 -34.13
N ASP A 276 -11.48 -13.92 -34.21
CA ASP A 276 -10.94 -13.00 -35.21
C ASP A 276 -9.41 -12.87 -35.11
N PRO A 277 -8.65 -13.19 -36.18
CA PRO A 277 -7.20 -13.00 -36.23
C PRO A 277 -6.75 -11.55 -36.01
N GLU A 278 -7.50 -10.55 -36.47
CA GLU A 278 -7.11 -9.15 -36.34
C GLU A 278 -7.22 -8.69 -34.88
N MET A 279 -8.35 -8.98 -34.23
CA MET A 279 -8.53 -8.72 -32.80
C MET A 279 -7.48 -9.47 -31.95
N ARG A 280 -7.11 -10.71 -32.29
CA ARG A 280 -6.01 -11.42 -31.61
C ARG A 280 -4.69 -10.67 -31.72
N ARG A 281 -4.37 -10.13 -32.91
CA ARG A 281 -3.15 -9.33 -33.11
C ARG A 281 -3.17 -8.09 -32.22
N LYS A 282 -4.30 -7.37 -32.18
CA LYS A 282 -4.48 -6.17 -31.33
C LYS A 282 -4.38 -6.49 -29.84
N LEU A 283 -4.79 -7.68 -29.40
CA LEU A 283 -4.79 -8.10 -28.00
C LEU A 283 -3.50 -8.80 -27.55
N THR A 284 -2.58 -9.12 -28.47
CA THR A 284 -1.33 -9.82 -28.14
C THR A 284 -0.26 -8.80 -27.73
N PRO A 285 0.27 -8.87 -26.50
CA PRO A 285 1.39 -8.02 -26.08
C PRO A 285 2.69 -8.30 -26.84
N ASP A 286 3.45 -7.24 -27.05
CA ASP A 286 4.79 -7.24 -27.66
C ASP A 286 5.94 -7.39 -26.64
N TYR A 287 5.61 -7.39 -25.33
CA TYR A 287 6.56 -7.60 -24.24
C TYR A 287 6.40 -8.99 -23.58
N ARG A 288 7.46 -9.45 -22.91
CA ARG A 288 7.51 -10.75 -22.20
C ARG A 288 6.50 -10.82 -21.06
N ILE A 289 5.88 -11.99 -20.88
CA ILE A 289 4.95 -12.18 -19.76
C ILE A 289 5.64 -11.97 -18.41
N GLY A 290 4.97 -11.28 -17.49
CA GLY A 290 5.50 -10.97 -16.16
C GLY A 290 6.26 -9.64 -16.05
N CYS A 291 6.60 -8.99 -17.17
CA CYS A 291 7.22 -7.65 -17.13
C CYS A 291 6.27 -6.60 -16.52
N LYS A 292 4.97 -6.71 -16.85
CA LYS A 292 3.87 -6.07 -16.11
C LYS A 292 3.16 -7.10 -15.24
N ARG A 293 2.38 -6.64 -14.24
CA ARG A 293 1.50 -7.50 -13.44
C ARG A 293 0.61 -8.33 -14.37
N ILE A 294 0.63 -9.65 -14.21
CA ILE A 294 -0.22 -10.55 -14.99
C ILE A 294 -1.64 -10.44 -14.46
N LEU A 295 -2.57 -10.20 -15.38
CA LEU A 295 -3.97 -10.01 -15.04
C LEU A 295 -4.72 -11.35 -15.05
N LEU A 296 -5.74 -11.49 -14.22
CA LEU A 296 -6.53 -12.72 -14.09
C LEU A 296 -8.00 -12.44 -14.42
N SER A 297 -8.50 -13.01 -15.53
CA SER A 297 -9.91 -12.88 -15.91
C SER A 297 -10.33 -13.99 -16.86
N ASN A 298 -11.50 -14.58 -16.60
CA ASN A 298 -12.15 -15.50 -17.54
C ASN A 298 -13.12 -14.77 -18.48
N ASP A 299 -13.58 -13.59 -18.09
CA ASP A 299 -14.74 -12.92 -18.70
C ASP A 299 -14.33 -11.77 -19.63
N TYR A 300 -13.10 -11.26 -19.49
CA TYR A 300 -12.59 -10.13 -20.27
C TYR A 300 -12.57 -10.40 -21.79
N TYR A 301 -11.87 -11.44 -22.25
CA TYR A 301 -11.82 -11.75 -23.68
C TYR A 301 -13.19 -12.12 -24.27
N PRO A 302 -14.05 -12.90 -23.59
CA PRO A 302 -15.43 -13.10 -24.03
C PRO A 302 -16.22 -11.80 -24.19
N ALA A 303 -16.09 -10.83 -23.29
CA ALA A 303 -16.75 -9.54 -23.39
C ALA A 303 -16.27 -8.71 -24.59
N LEU A 304 -14.96 -8.76 -24.88
CA LEU A 304 -14.40 -8.10 -26.07
C LEU A 304 -14.87 -8.74 -27.38
N ALA A 305 -15.16 -10.03 -27.39
CA ALA A 305 -15.64 -10.74 -28.57
C ALA A 305 -17.13 -10.52 -28.87
N LYS A 306 -17.85 -9.74 -28.05
CA LYS A 306 -19.28 -9.45 -28.25
C LYS A 306 -19.48 -8.38 -29.33
N PRO A 307 -20.61 -8.43 -30.06
CA PRO A 307 -20.84 -7.54 -31.20
C PRO A 307 -21.02 -6.06 -30.83
N ASN A 308 -21.39 -5.76 -29.58
CA ASN A 308 -21.50 -4.38 -29.09
C ASN A 308 -20.18 -3.85 -28.50
N THR A 309 -19.08 -4.60 -28.61
CA THR A 309 -17.77 -4.16 -28.12
C THR A 309 -16.82 -3.87 -29.29
N GLU A 310 -16.19 -2.71 -29.23
CA GLU A 310 -15.16 -2.28 -30.17
C GLU A 310 -13.83 -2.07 -29.45
N LEU A 311 -12.74 -2.59 -30.02
CA LEU A 311 -11.39 -2.39 -29.53
C LEU A 311 -10.66 -1.39 -30.43
N VAL A 312 -10.36 -0.22 -29.87
CA VAL A 312 -9.47 0.77 -30.48
C VAL A 312 -8.07 0.52 -29.96
N ALA A 313 -7.19 -0.03 -30.80
CA ALA A 313 -5.81 -0.39 -30.45
C ALA A 313 -4.87 0.82 -30.49
N SER A 314 -5.33 1.95 -29.96
CA SER A 314 -4.62 3.21 -29.89
C SER A 314 -5.04 3.99 -28.64
N GLY A 315 -4.17 4.87 -28.16
CA GLY A 315 -4.46 5.72 -27.01
C GLY A 315 -5.44 6.83 -27.37
N LEU A 316 -6.25 7.27 -26.40
CA LEU A 316 -7.07 8.47 -26.54
C LEU A 316 -6.16 9.70 -26.67
N LYS A 317 -6.38 10.53 -27.69
CA LYS A 317 -5.58 11.72 -27.98
C LYS A 317 -6.29 13.00 -27.51
N GLU A 318 -7.57 13.16 -27.86
CA GLU A 318 -8.36 14.34 -27.56
C GLU A 318 -9.85 13.99 -27.52
N VAL A 319 -10.65 14.87 -26.93
CA VAL A 319 -12.11 14.82 -26.94
C VAL A 319 -12.65 16.03 -27.69
N ARG A 320 -13.58 15.81 -28.62
CA ARG A 320 -14.22 16.86 -29.43
C ARG A 320 -15.74 16.77 -29.25
N GLY A 321 -16.30 17.60 -28.38
CA GLY A 321 -17.72 17.46 -28.00
C GLY A 321 -17.95 16.09 -27.37
N ASN A 322 -18.77 15.23 -27.99
CA ASN A 322 -19.02 13.86 -27.54
C ASN A 322 -18.18 12.79 -28.27
N THR A 323 -17.26 13.21 -29.15
CA THR A 323 -16.43 12.31 -29.96
C THR A 323 -15.05 12.17 -29.34
N LEU A 324 -14.66 10.94 -29.04
CA LEU A 324 -13.30 10.59 -28.61
C LEU A 324 -12.46 10.29 -29.85
N VAL A 325 -11.30 10.93 -29.95
CA VAL A 325 -10.38 10.76 -31.07
C VAL A 325 -9.13 10.05 -30.59
N ALA A 326 -8.86 8.88 -31.14
CA ALA A 326 -7.65 8.11 -30.88
C ALA A 326 -6.43 8.72 -31.59
N ALA A 327 -5.23 8.34 -31.15
CA ALA A 327 -3.99 8.81 -31.77
C ALA A 327 -3.79 8.31 -33.21
N ASP A 328 -4.48 7.24 -33.62
CA ASP A 328 -4.49 6.74 -35.00
C ASP A 328 -5.58 7.38 -35.87
N GLY A 329 -6.36 8.32 -35.31
CA GLY A 329 -7.46 9.00 -35.99
C GLY A 329 -8.80 8.27 -35.90
N THR A 330 -8.87 7.10 -35.25
CA THR A 330 -10.16 6.42 -35.00
C THR A 330 -11.04 7.29 -34.11
N GLU A 331 -12.31 7.44 -34.47
CA GLU A 331 -13.28 8.25 -33.73
C GLU A 331 -14.40 7.38 -33.14
N ALA A 332 -14.85 7.72 -31.93
CA ALA A 332 -15.99 7.08 -31.28
C ALA A 332 -16.84 8.10 -30.55
N GLU A 333 -18.12 8.19 -30.90
CA GLU A 333 -19.09 8.97 -30.13
C GLU A 333 -19.58 8.19 -28.92
N VAL A 334 -19.54 8.83 -27.75
CA VAL A 334 -19.94 8.20 -26.47
C VAL A 334 -20.71 9.16 -25.58
N ASP A 335 -21.49 8.58 -24.66
CA ASP A 335 -22.28 9.30 -23.66
C ASP A 335 -21.57 9.32 -22.29
N ALA A 336 -20.63 8.40 -22.08
CA ALA A 336 -19.81 8.33 -20.88
C ALA A 336 -18.38 7.82 -21.12
N ILE A 337 -17.46 8.30 -20.29
CA ILE A 337 -16.04 7.93 -20.29
C ILE A 337 -15.68 7.34 -18.92
N VAL A 338 -15.10 6.15 -18.92
CA VAL A 338 -14.59 5.46 -17.74
C VAL A 338 -13.07 5.36 -17.82
N PHE A 339 -12.38 6.02 -16.89
CA PHE A 339 -10.93 5.94 -16.79
C PHE A 339 -10.48 4.75 -15.94
N GLY A 340 -9.87 3.76 -16.60
CA GLY A 340 -9.09 2.68 -16.01
C GLY A 340 -7.59 2.96 -16.08
N THR A 341 -7.19 4.22 -15.85
CA THR A 341 -5.85 4.75 -16.13
C THR A 341 -4.86 4.63 -14.97
N GLY A 342 -5.31 4.10 -13.83
CA GLY A 342 -4.44 3.72 -12.71
C GLY A 342 -4.27 4.83 -11.69
N PHE A 343 -3.11 4.87 -11.05
CA PHE A 343 -2.84 5.69 -9.86
C PHE A 343 -1.47 6.35 -9.96
N HIS A 344 -1.24 7.35 -9.10
CA HIS A 344 0.08 7.94 -8.87
C HIS A 344 0.90 7.02 -7.94
N VAL A 345 1.92 6.34 -8.50
CA VAL A 345 2.68 5.29 -7.78
C VAL A 345 4.13 5.70 -7.52
N THR A 346 4.81 6.21 -8.54
CA THR A 346 6.20 6.68 -8.44
C THR A 346 6.28 8.17 -8.05
N ASP A 347 5.13 8.84 -8.05
CA ASP A 347 4.90 10.25 -7.78
C ASP A 347 3.81 10.41 -6.70
N MET A 348 4.02 9.76 -5.55
CA MET A 348 3.00 9.67 -4.50
C MET A 348 2.61 11.06 -3.96
N PRO A 349 1.34 11.49 -4.04
CA PRO A 349 0.92 12.82 -3.59
C PRO A 349 1.25 13.13 -2.12
N ILE A 350 1.17 12.12 -1.25
CA ILE A 350 1.55 12.26 0.17
C ILE A 350 3.00 12.70 0.35
N ALA A 351 3.91 12.34 -0.56
CA ALA A 351 5.33 12.68 -0.42
C ALA A 351 5.59 14.19 -0.51
N HIS A 352 4.74 14.95 -1.20
CA HIS A 352 4.79 16.42 -1.24
C HIS A 352 4.35 17.06 0.09
N ARG A 353 3.67 16.29 0.94
CA ARG A 353 3.10 16.75 2.22
C ARG A 353 3.98 16.39 3.42
N VAL A 354 5.13 15.75 3.22
CA VAL A 354 6.02 15.33 4.30
C VAL A 354 7.34 16.09 4.21
N LYS A 355 7.64 16.95 5.20
CA LYS A 355 8.88 17.72 5.29
C LYS A 355 9.81 17.14 6.35
N GLY A 356 11.00 16.73 5.91
CA GLY A 356 12.03 16.13 6.75
C GLY A 356 12.82 17.15 7.57
N ALA A 357 13.91 16.68 8.19
CA ALA A 357 14.71 17.48 9.11
C ALA A 357 15.41 18.70 8.47
N ASP A 358 15.71 18.61 7.17
CA ASP A 358 16.36 19.68 6.41
C ASP A 358 15.35 20.62 5.73
N GLY A 359 14.06 20.49 6.05
CA GLY A 359 12.96 21.28 5.48
C GLY A 359 12.51 20.85 4.08
N MET A 360 13.28 19.98 3.41
CA MET A 360 12.91 19.37 2.13
C MET A 360 11.75 18.38 2.27
N THR A 361 10.91 18.31 1.24
CA THR A 361 9.85 17.33 1.15
C THR A 361 10.37 15.95 0.76
N LEU A 362 9.61 14.90 1.12
CA LEU A 362 9.92 13.53 0.71
C LEU A 362 9.90 13.41 -0.82
N ALA A 363 8.99 14.11 -1.49
CA ALA A 363 8.94 14.17 -2.96
C ALA A 363 10.23 14.77 -3.55
N GLU A 364 10.73 15.87 -3.00
CA GLU A 364 12.00 16.48 -3.44
C GLU A 364 13.18 15.52 -3.20
N SER A 365 13.22 14.82 -2.06
CA SER A 365 14.26 13.82 -1.77
C SER A 365 14.23 12.60 -2.70
N TRP A 366 13.08 12.31 -3.29
CA TRP A 366 12.84 11.18 -4.19
C TRP A 366 12.79 11.57 -5.67
N ALA A 367 13.12 12.82 -6.02
CA ALA A 367 13.02 13.32 -7.39
C ALA A 367 13.83 12.49 -8.40
N ASP A 368 14.99 11.96 -7.99
CA ASP A 368 15.87 11.12 -8.82
C ASP A 368 15.58 9.61 -8.71
N GLY A 369 14.49 9.24 -8.02
CA GLY A 369 14.05 7.87 -7.80
C GLY A 369 13.80 7.60 -6.32
N MET A 370 12.67 6.98 -6.00
CA MET A 370 12.32 6.71 -4.61
C MET A 370 13.24 5.66 -3.98
N GLU A 371 13.79 5.99 -2.81
CA GLU A 371 14.68 5.12 -2.05
C GLU A 371 14.30 5.07 -0.57
N ALA A 372 14.27 3.86 -0.01
CA ALA A 372 14.06 3.67 1.42
C ALA A 372 14.77 2.40 1.91
N LEU A 373 15.30 2.44 3.14
CA LEU A 373 15.87 1.29 3.82
C LEU A 373 14.76 0.26 4.09
N ARG A 374 14.88 -0.93 3.49
CA ARG A 374 13.86 -2.01 3.52
C ARG A 374 12.46 -1.56 3.08
N GLY A 375 12.38 -0.50 2.27
CA GLY A 375 11.11 0.10 1.89
C GLY A 375 10.33 0.75 3.03
N CYS A 376 10.98 0.99 4.17
CA CYS A 376 10.40 1.52 5.40
C CYS A 376 10.83 2.97 5.66
N SER A 377 12.13 3.23 5.76
CA SER A 377 12.66 4.51 6.26
C SER A 377 13.52 5.22 5.21
N ALA A 378 13.23 6.50 4.96
CA ALA A 378 14.05 7.37 4.12
C ALA A 378 15.04 8.15 4.98
N SER A 379 16.22 8.48 4.43
CA SER A 379 17.21 9.33 5.11
C SER A 379 16.73 10.76 5.19
N GLY A 380 16.92 11.43 6.32
CA GLY A 380 16.47 12.81 6.55
C GLY A 380 15.01 12.92 7.01
N PHE A 381 14.34 11.78 7.25
CA PHE A 381 12.97 11.70 7.74
C PHE A 381 12.93 10.86 9.03
N PRO A 382 13.46 11.39 10.15
CA PRO A 382 13.57 10.63 11.40
C PRO A 382 12.19 10.18 11.90
N ASN A 383 12.11 9.00 12.51
CA ASN A 383 10.86 8.48 13.08
C ASN A 383 9.67 8.43 12.09
N LEU A 384 9.93 8.37 10.79
CA LEU A 384 8.93 8.12 9.76
C LEU A 384 9.16 6.73 9.17
N MET A 385 8.09 5.94 9.13
CA MET A 385 8.07 4.65 8.47
C MET A 385 6.93 4.58 7.46
N THR A 386 7.25 4.22 6.21
CA THR A 386 6.25 3.94 5.17
C THR A 386 5.94 2.46 5.13
N VAL A 387 4.65 2.11 5.10
CA VAL A 387 4.15 0.76 4.84
C VAL A 387 3.81 0.64 3.36
N ILE A 388 4.38 -0.37 2.71
CA ILE A 388 4.42 -0.53 1.25
C ILE A 388 5.13 0.67 0.58
N GLY A 389 6.31 1.03 1.11
CA GLY A 389 7.17 2.04 0.49
C GLY A 389 7.94 1.50 -0.72
N PRO A 390 8.98 2.23 -1.18
CA PRO A 390 9.78 1.84 -2.34
C PRO A 390 10.33 0.41 -2.24
N ASN A 391 10.39 -0.30 -3.37
CA ASN A 391 10.95 -1.64 -3.49
C ASN A 391 10.26 -2.73 -2.64
N THR A 392 8.96 -2.59 -2.38
CA THR A 392 8.15 -3.56 -1.60
C THR A 392 7.02 -4.22 -2.42
N GLY A 393 6.74 -3.69 -3.60
CA GLY A 393 5.72 -4.13 -4.53
C GLY A 393 5.85 -5.60 -4.92
N LEU A 394 4.73 -6.30 -5.06
CA LEU A 394 4.68 -7.70 -5.48
C LEU A 394 3.83 -7.84 -6.73
N GLY A 395 4.37 -8.54 -7.73
CA GLY A 395 3.66 -8.82 -8.98
C GLY A 395 2.81 -10.10 -8.96
N ASN A 396 2.96 -10.95 -7.94
CA ASN A 396 2.47 -12.34 -8.00
C ASN A 396 2.07 -12.97 -6.65
N SER A 397 2.15 -12.25 -5.53
CA SER A 397 1.79 -12.75 -4.20
C SER A 397 1.01 -11.69 -3.40
N SER A 398 0.62 -12.02 -2.17
CA SER A 398 -0.19 -11.16 -1.30
C SER A 398 0.64 -10.04 -0.68
N MET A 399 0.24 -8.79 -0.94
CA MET A 399 0.86 -7.61 -0.32
C MET A 399 0.74 -7.61 1.21
N ILE A 400 -0.27 -8.28 1.76
CA ILE A 400 -0.48 -8.38 3.22
C ILE A 400 0.71 -9.05 3.90
N LEU A 401 1.43 -9.95 3.22
CA LEU A 401 2.64 -10.59 3.78
C LEU A 401 3.79 -9.59 3.96
N ILE A 402 3.93 -8.65 3.03
CA ILE A 402 4.90 -7.55 3.11
C ILE A 402 4.49 -6.57 4.21
N ILE A 403 3.21 -6.20 4.24
CA ILE A 403 2.64 -5.37 5.31
C ILE A 403 2.97 -5.98 6.67
N GLU A 404 2.60 -7.24 6.92
CA GLU A 404 2.85 -7.88 8.22
C GLU A 404 4.33 -7.97 8.58
N ALA A 405 5.21 -8.17 7.59
CA ALA A 405 6.66 -8.16 7.79
C ALA A 405 7.17 -6.77 8.21
N GLN A 406 6.69 -5.71 7.57
CA GLN A 406 7.00 -4.32 7.94
C GLN A 406 6.39 -3.95 9.29
N LEU A 407 5.20 -4.42 9.62
CA LEU A 407 4.58 -4.12 10.92
C LEU A 407 5.31 -4.79 12.10
N ASN A 408 5.93 -5.95 11.89
CA ASN A 408 6.82 -6.53 12.90
C ASN A 408 8.08 -5.68 13.10
N TYR A 409 8.66 -5.17 12.00
CA TYR A 409 9.78 -4.23 12.04
C TYR A 409 9.41 -2.94 12.77
N MET A 410 8.21 -2.40 12.50
CA MET A 410 7.65 -1.22 13.17
C MET A 410 7.55 -1.40 14.68
N VAL A 411 7.04 -2.55 15.15
CA VAL A 411 6.96 -2.82 16.61
C VAL A 411 8.35 -2.84 17.24
N ASP A 412 9.34 -3.45 16.58
CA ASP A 412 10.72 -3.46 17.07
C ASP A 412 11.36 -2.07 17.05
N TYR A 413 11.05 -1.25 16.04
CA TYR A 413 11.44 0.17 15.96
C TYR A 413 10.91 0.95 17.15
N VAL A 414 9.62 0.84 17.43
CA VAL A 414 8.96 1.54 18.54
C VAL A 414 9.54 1.12 19.90
N LYS A 415 9.84 -0.17 20.11
CA LYS A 415 10.52 -0.66 21.32
C LYS A 415 11.95 -0.12 21.47
N LYS A 416 12.66 0.03 20.36
CA LYS A 416 14.01 0.63 20.36
C LYS A 416 13.96 2.11 20.70
N LEU A 417 12.98 2.85 20.19
CA LEU A 417 12.75 4.23 20.60
C LEU A 417 12.50 4.35 22.12
N GLU A 418 11.67 3.48 22.71
CA GLU A 418 11.46 3.47 24.18
C GLU A 418 12.78 3.26 24.92
N THR A 419 13.55 2.26 24.47
CA THR A 419 14.81 1.88 25.13
C THR A 419 15.84 3.01 25.04
N LEU A 420 15.90 3.70 23.90
CA LEU A 420 16.85 4.79 23.65
C LEU A 420 16.44 6.12 24.28
N GLY A 421 15.14 6.38 24.41
CA GLY A 421 14.58 7.61 24.99
C GLY A 421 14.76 7.70 26.51
N GLY A 422 14.78 6.55 27.20
CA GLY A 422 14.99 6.48 28.65
C GLY A 422 13.96 7.32 29.46
N PRO A 423 14.30 7.78 30.68
CA PRO A 423 13.41 8.60 31.52
C PRO A 423 13.04 9.96 30.91
N SER A 424 13.87 10.47 29.99
CA SER A 424 13.69 11.72 29.26
C SER A 424 12.73 11.62 28.07
N GLY A 425 12.35 10.40 27.68
CA GLY A 425 11.28 10.13 26.69
C GLY A 425 11.59 10.41 25.22
N LYS A 426 12.65 11.16 24.86
CA LYS A 426 12.84 11.66 23.49
C LYS A 426 14.11 11.13 22.81
N ALA A 427 13.93 10.21 21.89
CA ALA A 427 14.95 9.78 20.94
C ALA A 427 14.34 9.71 19.53
N ALA A 428 15.15 9.92 18.51
CA ALA A 428 14.76 9.68 17.13
C ALA A 428 15.79 8.84 16.40
N LEU A 429 15.32 8.05 15.44
CA LEU A 429 16.15 7.24 14.56
C LEU A 429 16.00 7.78 13.14
N ASP A 430 17.09 8.30 12.59
CA ASP A 430 17.16 8.71 11.19
C ASP A 430 17.93 7.65 10.39
N ALA A 431 17.43 7.24 9.24
CA ALA A 431 18.09 6.21 8.44
C ALA A 431 19.37 6.80 7.86
N ARG A 432 20.51 6.11 8.03
CA ARG A 432 21.78 6.58 7.49
C ARG A 432 21.74 6.61 5.95
N PRO A 433 22.21 7.70 5.30
CA PRO A 433 22.25 7.78 3.84
C PRO A 433 22.98 6.59 3.20
N GLU A 434 24.09 6.14 3.79
CA GLU A 434 24.88 5.00 3.32
C GLU A 434 24.12 3.67 3.43
N ALA A 435 23.31 3.47 4.48
CA ALA A 435 22.51 2.26 4.66
C ALA A 435 21.36 2.22 3.64
N VAL A 436 20.70 3.36 3.41
CA VAL A 436 19.65 3.51 2.40
C VAL A 436 20.22 3.21 1.01
N ARG A 437 21.34 3.84 0.61
CA ARG A 437 21.97 3.59 -0.69
C ARG A 437 22.40 2.12 -0.85
N ALA A 438 23.11 1.56 0.12
CA ALA A 438 23.58 0.17 0.05
C ALA A 438 22.42 -0.84 -0.09
N TRP A 439 21.30 -0.60 0.60
CA TRP A 439 20.09 -1.41 0.44
C TRP A 439 19.51 -1.31 -0.97
N ASN A 440 19.34 -0.08 -1.48
CA ASN A 440 18.75 0.13 -2.80
C ASN A 440 19.66 -0.38 -3.92
N ASP A 441 20.97 -0.19 -3.83
CA ASP A 441 21.95 -0.77 -4.77
C ASP A 441 21.87 -2.30 -4.81
N HIS A 442 21.74 -2.94 -3.65
CA HIS A 442 21.55 -4.39 -3.55
C HIS A 442 20.24 -4.85 -4.24
N VAL A 443 19.14 -4.12 -4.03
CA VAL A 443 17.87 -4.41 -4.68
C VAL A 443 17.97 -4.23 -6.20
N GLN A 444 18.58 -3.14 -6.67
CA GLN A 444 18.73 -2.86 -8.09
C GLN A 444 19.62 -3.90 -8.79
N ASP A 445 20.71 -4.35 -8.16
CA ASP A 445 21.54 -5.43 -8.71
C ASP A 445 20.73 -6.71 -8.97
N ARG A 446 19.87 -7.07 -8.02
CA ARG A 446 18.99 -8.23 -8.16
C ARG A 446 17.91 -8.02 -9.21
N MET A 447 17.38 -6.81 -9.32
CA MET A 447 16.32 -6.46 -10.27
C MET A 447 16.81 -6.59 -11.74
N ARG A 448 18.09 -6.30 -12.03
CA ARG A 448 18.68 -6.39 -13.38
C ARG A 448 18.45 -7.72 -14.09
N ARG A 449 18.41 -8.82 -13.35
CA ARG A 449 18.28 -10.19 -13.90
C ARG A 449 16.83 -10.68 -13.97
N SER A 450 15.88 -9.86 -13.51
CA SER A 450 14.48 -10.24 -13.37
C SER A 450 13.65 -9.88 -14.61
N VAL A 451 12.49 -10.53 -14.75
CA VAL A 451 11.53 -10.22 -15.82
C VAL A 451 10.95 -8.81 -15.71
N TRP A 452 11.01 -8.18 -14.53
CA TRP A 452 10.49 -6.83 -14.30
C TRP A 452 11.39 -5.72 -14.85
N ASN A 453 12.56 -6.07 -15.40
CA ASN A 453 13.48 -5.13 -16.02
C ASN A 453 13.90 -5.56 -17.45
N THR A 454 13.08 -6.36 -18.14
CA THR A 454 13.36 -6.81 -19.52
C THR A 454 12.93 -5.79 -20.59
N GLY A 455 13.00 -4.49 -20.30
CA GLY A 455 12.78 -3.42 -21.27
C GLY A 455 11.33 -3.19 -21.70
N CYS A 456 10.34 -3.38 -20.82
CA CYS A 456 8.96 -2.95 -21.08
C CYS A 456 8.58 -1.72 -20.24
N ASP A 457 7.73 -0.85 -20.80
CA ASP A 457 7.20 0.31 -20.09
C ASP A 457 6.12 -0.10 -19.08
N SER A 458 6.52 -0.39 -17.85
CA SER A 458 5.62 -0.71 -16.73
C SER A 458 5.44 0.49 -15.81
N TRP A 459 4.32 0.54 -15.09
CA TRP A 459 4.11 1.50 -13.98
C TRP A 459 5.09 1.28 -12.81
N TYR A 460 5.89 0.22 -12.86
CA TYR A 460 6.96 -0.04 -11.92
C TYR A 460 8.17 0.89 -12.08
N LEU A 461 8.34 1.47 -13.28
CA LEU A 461 9.49 2.28 -13.65
C LEU A 461 9.17 3.75 -13.38
N ASP A 462 10.13 4.46 -12.81
CA ASP A 462 10.06 5.91 -12.69
C ASP A 462 10.45 6.62 -14.00
N ALA A 463 10.48 7.95 -13.97
CA ALA A 463 10.81 8.77 -15.14
C ALA A 463 12.23 8.52 -15.68
N ASN A 464 13.14 7.99 -14.85
CA ASN A 464 14.51 7.63 -15.21
C ASN A 464 14.63 6.18 -15.70
N GLY A 465 13.51 5.46 -15.81
CA GLY A 465 13.47 4.05 -16.20
C GLY A 465 13.94 3.09 -15.10
N ARG A 466 14.08 3.56 -13.86
CA ARG A 466 14.51 2.74 -12.72
C ARG A 466 13.29 2.13 -12.04
N ASN A 467 13.38 0.84 -11.72
CA ASN A 467 12.32 0.16 -10.97
C ASN A 467 12.49 0.45 -9.47
N THR A 468 11.67 1.36 -8.94
CA THR A 468 11.69 1.76 -7.53
C THR A 468 10.52 1.16 -6.75
N THR A 469 9.74 0.29 -7.37
CA THR A 469 8.46 -0.17 -6.83
C THR A 469 8.50 -1.62 -6.38
N VAL A 470 9.12 -2.53 -7.13
CA VAL A 470 8.99 -3.98 -6.94
C VAL A 470 10.08 -4.54 -6.01
N TRP A 471 9.72 -5.54 -5.21
CA TRP A 471 10.65 -6.40 -4.48
C TRP A 471 11.06 -7.62 -5.33
N PRO A 472 12.35 -7.84 -5.63
CA PRO A 472 12.81 -8.95 -6.49
C PRO A 472 13.02 -10.28 -5.75
N GLY A 473 12.62 -10.37 -4.47
CA GLY A 473 12.79 -11.55 -3.62
C GLY A 473 11.46 -12.20 -3.24
N THR A 474 11.53 -13.23 -2.40
CA THR A 474 10.32 -13.88 -1.88
C THR A 474 9.78 -13.17 -0.63
N THR A 475 8.55 -13.47 -0.22
CA THR A 475 7.96 -12.89 1.00
C THR A 475 8.65 -13.41 2.26
N SER A 476 9.12 -14.66 2.24
CA SER A 476 9.95 -15.24 3.32
C SER A 476 11.25 -14.47 3.51
N GLU A 477 11.89 -14.12 2.39
CA GLU A 477 13.12 -13.36 2.40
C GLU A 477 12.89 -11.95 2.95
N PHE A 478 11.82 -11.29 2.49
CA PHE A 478 11.46 -9.96 2.98
C PHE A 478 11.18 -9.99 4.50
N ARG A 479 10.42 -10.98 5.00
CA ARG A 479 10.19 -11.19 6.44
C ARG A 479 11.49 -11.34 7.23
N ARG A 480 12.53 -11.95 6.64
CA ARG A 480 13.84 -12.13 7.30
C ARG A 480 14.61 -10.81 7.40
N VAL A 481 14.65 -10.04 6.31
CA VAL A 481 15.40 -8.76 6.30
C VAL A 481 14.72 -7.69 7.15
N THR A 482 13.41 -7.78 7.36
CA THR A 482 12.64 -6.90 8.26
C THR A 482 12.38 -7.52 9.65
N LYS A 483 13.17 -8.53 10.06
CA LYS A 483 12.97 -9.19 11.37
C LYS A 483 13.22 -8.24 12.54
N GLU A 484 14.21 -7.36 12.42
CA GLU A 484 14.63 -6.43 13.47
C GLU A 484 15.28 -5.17 12.87
N VAL A 485 15.16 -4.05 13.57
CA VAL A 485 15.84 -2.77 13.30
C VAL A 485 17.29 -2.86 13.74
N ARG A 486 18.22 -2.63 12.82
CA ARG A 486 19.65 -2.63 13.15
C ARG A 486 20.09 -1.21 13.47
N LEU A 487 20.38 -0.93 14.73
CA LEU A 487 20.68 0.44 15.18
C LEU A 487 21.91 1.04 14.48
N GLU A 488 22.84 0.22 14.01
CA GLU A 488 23.98 0.63 13.21
C GLU A 488 23.61 1.23 11.85
N GLU A 489 22.42 0.93 11.33
CA GLU A 489 21.89 1.51 10.09
C GLU A 489 21.19 2.86 10.31
N TYR A 490 21.08 3.30 11.57
CA TYR A 490 20.42 4.53 11.96
C TYR A 490 21.38 5.46 12.71
N GLU A 491 21.12 6.75 12.59
CA GLU A 491 21.65 7.77 13.48
C GLU A 491 20.67 7.98 14.63
N VAL A 492 21.16 7.85 15.87
CA VAL A 492 20.36 8.11 17.07
C VAL A 492 20.45 9.59 17.41
N ARG A 493 19.35 10.31 17.23
CA ARG A 493 19.21 11.71 17.63
C ARG A 493 18.60 11.81 19.03
N ARG A 494 19.08 12.77 19.83
CA ARG A 494 18.61 13.05 21.20
C ARG A 494 18.42 14.55 21.37
N SER A 495 17.42 14.97 22.12
CA SER A 495 17.16 16.39 22.35
C SER A 495 18.29 17.00 23.18
N SER A 496 18.80 18.15 22.76
CA SER A 496 19.91 18.87 23.42
C SER A 496 19.51 19.53 24.75
N ARG A 497 18.21 19.62 25.07
CA ARG A 497 17.69 20.33 26.25
C ARG A 497 18.01 19.69 27.60
N ALA A 498 18.47 18.44 27.65
CA ALA A 498 18.76 17.76 28.91
C ALA A 498 20.03 18.25 29.66
N GLY A 499 20.82 19.18 29.09
CA GLY A 499 22.11 19.61 29.65
C GLY A 499 22.23 21.07 30.14
N ALA A 500 21.25 21.94 29.87
CA ALA A 500 21.39 23.39 30.11
C ALA A 500 20.91 23.86 31.50
N GLY A 501 20.74 22.94 32.45
CA GLY A 501 20.15 23.21 33.76
C GLY A 501 21.09 23.13 34.96
N VAL A 502 22.41 23.06 34.80
CA VAL A 502 23.37 23.17 35.93
C VAL A 502 24.69 23.73 35.42
N ASN A 503 24.80 25.06 35.28
CA ASN A 503 26.05 25.82 35.45
C ASN A 503 25.79 27.30 35.17
N GLY A 504 25.38 28.02 36.20
CA GLY A 504 25.08 29.44 36.08
C GLY A 504 24.96 30.13 37.43
N GLN A 505 25.90 29.90 38.34
CA GLN A 505 26.25 30.82 39.44
C GLN A 505 27.54 30.36 40.13
N ALA A 506 28.68 30.67 39.52
CA ALA A 506 29.96 30.75 40.23
C ALA A 506 30.18 32.22 40.60
N GLY A 507 29.58 32.64 41.73
CA GLY A 507 29.84 33.90 42.40
C GLY A 507 30.61 33.62 43.70
N GLN A 508 31.74 34.29 43.84
CA GLN A 508 32.76 34.16 44.89
C GLN A 508 32.21 34.25 46.32
N GLY A 509 32.74 33.41 47.23
CA GLY A 509 32.52 33.56 48.68
C GLY A 509 33.20 32.45 49.49
N ALA A 510 34.19 32.83 50.30
CA ALA A 510 35.16 31.97 50.94
C ALA A 510 34.70 31.31 52.26
N SER A 511 35.42 30.23 52.61
CA SER A 511 35.73 29.72 53.97
C SER A 511 34.62 29.01 54.77
N GLY A 512 34.96 27.83 55.31
CA GLY A 512 34.18 27.18 56.37
C GLY A 512 34.19 25.66 56.33
N ARG A 513 35.29 25.04 56.80
CA ARG A 513 35.40 23.61 57.08
C ARG A 513 34.63 23.29 58.39
N ALA A 514 33.66 22.37 58.38
CA ALA A 514 33.42 21.41 59.48
C ALA A 514 32.25 20.42 59.21
N ALA A 515 32.50 19.17 59.63
CA ALA A 515 31.58 18.17 60.20
C ALA A 515 30.57 17.39 59.33
N ARG A 516 30.99 16.16 58.95
CA ARG A 516 30.46 14.85 59.42
C ARG A 516 28.92 14.68 59.59
N ALA A 517 28.32 13.78 58.81
CA ALA A 517 27.62 12.58 59.33
C ALA A 517 27.08 11.70 58.19
N THR A 518 27.51 10.44 58.15
CA THR A 518 26.96 9.34 57.37
C THR A 518 26.10 8.46 58.28
N ALA A 519 24.94 8.02 57.80
CA ALA A 519 24.26 6.81 58.28
C ALA A 519 23.31 6.28 57.17
N PRO A 520 23.38 4.98 56.81
CA PRO A 520 22.50 4.34 55.84
C PRO A 520 21.49 3.38 56.49
N GLY A 521 20.39 3.10 55.80
CA GLY A 521 19.44 2.02 56.09
C GLY A 521 18.09 2.32 55.45
N THR A 522 17.30 1.39 54.90
CA THR A 522 17.41 -0.07 54.78
C THR A 522 16.35 -0.49 53.76
N ALA A 523 16.62 -1.61 53.10
CA ALA A 523 15.75 -2.27 52.12
C ALA A 523 14.38 -2.70 52.69
N GLY A 524 13.36 -2.67 51.85
CA GLY A 524 12.09 -3.36 52.03
C GLY A 524 11.72 -4.12 50.76
N ARG A 525 11.86 -5.44 50.78
CA ARG A 525 11.36 -6.38 49.77
C ARG A 525 9.84 -6.54 49.91
N GLY A 526 9.13 -6.58 48.79
CA GLY A 526 7.77 -7.09 48.67
C GLY A 526 7.62 -7.78 47.32
N ALA A 527 7.34 -9.08 47.35
CA ALA A 527 7.31 -9.98 46.21
C ALA A 527 5.87 -10.34 45.79
N ALA A 528 5.78 -10.96 44.59
CA ALA A 528 4.65 -11.69 43.99
C ALA A 528 3.57 -10.79 43.36
N THR A 529 3.07 -11.07 42.14
CA THR A 529 2.61 -12.36 41.61
C THR A 529 2.48 -12.37 40.07
N ALA A 530 2.82 -13.52 39.47
CA ALA A 530 2.24 -14.22 38.29
C ALA A 530 1.93 -13.42 36.99
N ALA A 531 2.67 -13.63 35.88
CA ALA A 531 2.72 -14.81 34.98
C ALA A 531 1.58 -14.85 33.93
N PHE A 532 1.87 -14.43 32.69
CA PHE A 532 1.26 -14.95 31.45
C PHE A 532 2.23 -14.74 30.25
N HIS A 533 3.00 -15.78 29.97
CA HIS A 533 3.74 -16.08 28.73
C HIS A 533 3.42 -17.57 28.51
N THR A 534 3.06 -18.13 27.36
CA THR A 534 3.48 -17.96 25.96
C THR A 534 2.62 -18.95 25.16
N ALA A 535 2.28 -18.64 23.90
CA ALA A 535 2.25 -19.60 22.79
C ALA A 535 1.87 -18.85 21.51
N GLU A 536 2.83 -18.58 20.63
CA GLU A 536 2.63 -18.46 19.18
C GLU A 536 4.00 -18.17 18.51
N ASP A 537 4.73 -19.25 18.22
CA ASP A 537 5.80 -19.29 17.22
C ASP A 537 5.67 -20.62 16.47
N ALA A 538 4.99 -20.58 15.31
CA ALA A 538 5.03 -21.57 14.24
C ALA A 538 4.56 -20.95 12.91
#